data_AF-A0A3B8QBV9-F1
#
_entry.id   AF-A0A3B8QBV9-F1
#
_cell.length_a   1.000
_cell.length_b   1.000
_cell.length_c   1.000
_cell.angle_alpha   90.00
_cell.angle_beta   90.00
_cell.angle_gamma   90.00
#
_symmetry.space_group_name_H-M   'P 1'
#
loop_
_entity.id
_entity.type
_entity.pdbx_description
1 polymer ?
#
loop_
_entity_poly.entity_id
_entity_poly.type
_entity_poly.pdbx_seq_one_letter_code
_entity_poly.pdbx_strand_id
1 'polypeptide(L)'
;MVLSPFRHPADTLSFANEVLWHYRRDPVTGRQVHQRRVPAPTYTLRCFVLARAVRQFHAHARFDSAAPALDEGEYRRRVREVIRSNPRTRRPADARVLFPGFACLRDFSQRWERLLKAEAGGAWRSYLQRGHWRMIFPFSRTGQAKEAERLVRAVHTGEAVVAHVFTFPALTLNHALVLATATETPARVTFEAYDPNQPNTTVALTFDRDRRQFTLPPVDYFIGGPINVYEVYAGFLR
;
A
#
# COMPACT_ATOMS: atom_id res chain seq x y z
N MET A 1 11.43 -16.87 15.10
CA MET A 1 11.62 -16.91 13.64
C MET A 1 11.63 -15.46 13.14
N VAL A 2 12.79 -14.92 12.77
CA VAL A 2 12.90 -13.53 12.31
C VAL A 2 12.26 -13.44 10.93
N LEU A 3 11.27 -12.57 10.77
CA LEU A 3 10.60 -12.33 9.49
C LEU A 3 11.55 -11.58 8.56
N SER A 4 11.57 -11.93 7.27
CA SER A 4 12.24 -11.09 6.28
C SER A 4 11.51 -9.75 6.20
N PRO A 5 12.22 -8.62 6.37
CA PRO A 5 11.61 -7.30 6.30
C PRO A 5 11.07 -7.04 4.89
N PHE A 6 10.02 -6.23 4.80
CA PHE A 6 9.50 -5.76 3.53
C PHE A 6 10.49 -4.77 2.89
N ARG A 7 10.78 -4.94 1.60
CA ARG A 7 11.80 -4.16 0.89
C ARG A 7 11.22 -3.49 -0.34
N HIS A 8 11.30 -2.16 -0.40
CA HIS A 8 11.11 -1.43 -1.66
C HIS A 8 12.43 -1.39 -2.45
N PRO A 9 12.42 -1.57 -3.78
CA PRO A 9 11.27 -1.90 -4.62
C PRO A 9 10.99 -3.40 -4.76
N ALA A 10 11.83 -4.29 -4.23
CA ALA A 10 11.79 -5.73 -4.51
C ALA A 10 10.43 -6.41 -4.21
N ASP A 11 9.80 -6.05 -3.10
CA ASP A 11 8.52 -6.62 -2.65
C ASP A 11 7.31 -5.80 -3.15
N THR A 12 7.49 -4.92 -4.13
CA THR A 12 6.43 -4.06 -4.68
C THR A 12 6.10 -4.40 -6.13
N LEU A 13 4.96 -3.88 -6.62
CA LEU A 13 4.64 -3.95 -8.05
C LEU A 13 5.45 -2.91 -8.81
N SER A 14 5.72 -3.17 -10.09
CA SER A 14 6.45 -2.27 -10.99
C SER A 14 5.56 -1.30 -11.75
N PHE A 15 4.24 -1.48 -11.70
CA PHE A 15 3.28 -0.72 -12.50
C PHE A 15 2.35 0.11 -11.62
N ALA A 16 1.92 1.25 -12.15
CA ALA A 16 1.12 2.21 -11.41
C ALA A 16 -0.38 1.88 -11.43
N ASN A 17 -1.06 2.14 -10.32
CA ASN A 17 -2.45 2.55 -10.31
C ASN A 17 -2.51 4.01 -10.75
N GLU A 18 -2.90 4.23 -11.99
CA GLU A 18 -2.91 5.53 -12.62
C GLU A 18 -3.90 6.48 -11.95
N VAL A 19 -3.52 7.76 -11.83
CA VAL A 19 -4.39 8.80 -11.25
C VAL A 19 -5.35 9.36 -12.29
N LEU A 20 -6.59 9.63 -11.90
CA LEU A 20 -7.60 10.27 -12.76
C LEU A 20 -7.45 11.79 -12.81
N TRP A 21 -6.98 12.38 -11.71
CA TRP A 21 -6.89 13.81 -11.50
C TRP A 21 -5.52 14.15 -10.94
N HIS A 22 -4.89 15.17 -11.50
CA HIS A 22 -3.72 15.81 -10.92
C HIS A 22 -4.17 17.00 -10.09
N TYR A 23 -3.69 17.10 -8.86
CA TYR A 23 -4.01 18.18 -7.93
C TYR A 23 -2.77 19.04 -7.74
N ARG A 24 -2.92 20.35 -7.93
CA ARG A 24 -1.84 21.31 -7.74
C ARG A 24 -2.37 22.54 -7.02
N ARG A 25 -1.46 23.30 -6.42
CA ARG A 25 -1.76 24.68 -6.00
C ARG A 25 -1.45 25.60 -7.17
N ASP A 26 -2.42 26.44 -7.51
CA ASP A 26 -2.21 27.53 -8.44
C ASP A 26 -1.16 28.49 -7.84
N PRO A 27 -0.05 28.76 -8.55
CA PRO A 27 1.04 29.57 -8.01
C PRO A 27 0.69 31.05 -7.85
N VAL A 28 -0.36 31.54 -8.53
CA VAL A 28 -0.80 32.94 -8.49
C VAL A 28 -1.87 33.14 -7.42
N THR A 29 -2.87 32.27 -7.39
CA THR A 29 -4.04 32.44 -6.50
C THR A 29 -3.95 31.64 -5.20
N GLY A 30 -3.00 30.69 -5.11
CA GLY A 30 -2.86 29.76 -4.00
C GLY A 30 -3.99 28.73 -3.87
N ARG A 31 -4.99 28.78 -4.77
CA ARG A 31 -6.16 27.88 -4.75
C ARG A 31 -5.78 26.50 -5.25
N GLN A 32 -6.46 25.49 -4.74
CA GLN A 32 -6.33 24.12 -5.27
C GLN A 32 -7.00 24.05 -6.64
N VAL A 33 -6.24 23.64 -7.64
CA VAL A 33 -6.71 23.33 -8.99
C VAL A 33 -6.59 21.83 -9.25
N HIS A 34 -7.53 21.29 -10.02
CA HIS A 34 -7.54 19.90 -10.42
C HIS A 34 -7.61 19.80 -11.94
N GLN A 35 -6.78 18.95 -12.53
CA GLN A 35 -6.75 18.72 -13.96
C GLN A 35 -6.98 17.24 -14.24
N ARG A 36 -7.93 16.92 -15.12
CA ARG A 36 -8.16 15.55 -15.54
C ARG A 36 -6.94 15.04 -16.32
N ARG A 37 -6.50 13.82 -16.04
CA ARG A 37 -5.37 13.22 -16.76
C ARG A 37 -5.76 12.94 -18.21
N VAL A 38 -4.90 13.34 -19.14
CA VAL A 38 -5.00 13.09 -20.58
C VAL A 38 -3.66 12.49 -21.06
N PRO A 39 -3.67 11.33 -21.73
CA PRO A 39 -4.82 10.48 -22.05
C PRO A 39 -5.50 9.89 -20.80
N ALA A 40 -6.74 9.45 -20.94
CA ALA A 40 -7.48 8.85 -19.84
C ALA A 40 -6.74 7.58 -19.35
N PRO A 41 -6.60 7.38 -18.03
CA PRO A 41 -5.91 6.22 -17.49
C PRO A 41 -6.67 4.93 -17.81
N THR A 42 -5.93 3.86 -18.04
CA THR A 42 -6.45 2.53 -18.35
C THR A 42 -6.55 1.64 -17.12
N TYR A 43 -5.78 1.94 -16.05
CA TYR A 43 -5.75 1.16 -14.82
C TYR A 43 -5.77 2.06 -13.58
N THR A 44 -6.96 2.40 -13.09
CA THR A 44 -7.17 3.35 -11.98
C THR A 44 -8.13 2.80 -10.89
N LEU A 45 -8.25 3.53 -9.78
CA LEU A 45 -9.13 3.26 -8.62
C LEU A 45 -8.88 1.91 -7.92
N ARG A 46 -7.64 1.42 -7.98
CA ARG A 46 -7.22 0.10 -7.48
C ARG A 46 -6.14 0.16 -6.42
N CYS A 47 -5.87 1.33 -5.81
CA CYS A 47 -4.85 1.48 -4.79
C CYS A 47 -4.97 0.45 -3.64
N PHE A 48 -6.17 0.25 -3.09
CA PHE A 48 -6.41 -0.78 -2.07
C PHE A 48 -6.20 -2.21 -2.58
N VAL A 49 -6.62 -2.48 -3.81
CA VAL A 49 -6.45 -3.79 -4.45
C VAL A 49 -4.97 -4.10 -4.64
N LEU A 50 -4.18 -3.14 -5.11
CA LEU A 50 -2.74 -3.29 -5.29
C LEU A 50 -2.00 -3.39 -3.96
N ALA A 51 -2.31 -2.53 -2.99
CA ALA A 51 -1.71 -2.59 -1.66
C ALA A 51 -2.02 -3.93 -0.96
N ARG A 52 -3.24 -4.44 -1.11
CA ARG A 52 -3.61 -5.79 -0.65
C ARG A 52 -2.79 -6.87 -1.34
N ALA A 53 -2.67 -6.81 -2.66
CA ALA A 53 -1.90 -7.78 -3.43
C ALA A 53 -0.44 -7.83 -2.94
N VAL A 54 0.21 -6.67 -2.81
CA VAL A 54 1.58 -6.54 -2.26
C VAL A 54 1.69 -7.23 -0.90
N ARG A 55 0.77 -6.96 0.04
CA ARG A 55 0.75 -7.64 1.34
C ARG A 55 0.59 -9.16 1.22
N GLN A 56 -0.29 -9.62 0.32
CA GLN A 56 -0.52 -11.04 0.12
C GLN A 56 0.70 -11.75 -0.49
N PHE A 57 1.38 -11.13 -1.46
CA PHE A 57 2.62 -11.68 -2.02
C PHE A 57 3.71 -11.75 -0.93
N HIS A 58 3.91 -10.70 -0.13
CA HIS A 58 4.88 -10.73 0.97
C HIS A 58 4.63 -11.83 2.00
N ALA A 59 3.35 -12.12 2.28
CA ALA A 59 2.95 -13.08 3.29
C ALA A 59 2.85 -14.54 2.78
N HIS A 60 2.61 -14.74 1.49
CA HIS A 60 2.21 -16.05 0.93
C HIS A 60 3.03 -16.51 -0.27
N ALA A 61 3.89 -15.66 -0.84
CA ALA A 61 4.75 -16.02 -1.96
C ALA A 61 6.23 -16.10 -1.57
N ARG A 62 6.98 -16.89 -2.32
CA ARG A 62 8.44 -16.91 -2.32
C ARG A 62 8.93 -16.97 -3.77
N PHE A 63 10.11 -16.43 -4.02
CA PHE A 63 10.69 -16.29 -5.35
C PHE A 63 12.01 -17.06 -5.42
N ASP A 64 12.28 -17.68 -6.56
CA ASP A 64 13.52 -18.41 -6.83
C ASP A 64 13.95 -18.18 -8.28
N SER A 65 14.96 -17.34 -8.48
CA SER A 65 15.45 -16.99 -9.82
C SER A 65 16.24 -18.10 -10.50
N ALA A 66 16.74 -19.09 -9.76
CA ALA A 66 17.51 -20.20 -10.30
C ALA A 66 16.61 -21.34 -10.82
N ALA A 67 15.41 -21.47 -10.27
CA ALA A 67 14.42 -22.43 -10.74
C ALA A 67 13.87 -22.07 -12.14
N PRO A 68 13.54 -23.06 -12.97
CA PRO A 68 13.07 -22.83 -14.34
C PRO A 68 11.72 -22.11 -14.36
N ALA A 69 11.60 -21.13 -15.25
CA ALA A 69 10.36 -20.39 -15.45
C ALA A 69 9.22 -21.29 -15.95
N LEU A 70 8.00 -20.96 -15.56
CA LEU A 70 6.77 -21.65 -15.96
C LEU A 70 6.08 -20.94 -17.14
N ASP A 71 5.07 -21.59 -17.69
CA ASP A 71 4.17 -20.94 -18.64
C ASP A 71 3.18 -19.96 -17.96
N GLU A 72 2.47 -19.17 -18.79
CA GLU A 72 1.50 -18.17 -18.31
C GLU A 72 0.36 -18.80 -17.49
N GLY A 73 -0.12 -19.99 -17.87
CA GLY A 73 -1.25 -20.66 -17.22
C GLY A 73 -0.91 -21.10 -15.79
N GLU A 74 0.28 -21.65 -15.62
CA GLU A 74 0.85 -22.02 -14.33
C GLU A 74 1.06 -20.79 -13.43
N TYR A 75 1.65 -19.71 -13.95
CA TYR A 75 1.76 -18.47 -13.18
C TYR A 75 0.40 -17.89 -12.80
N ARG A 76 -0.58 -17.95 -13.70
CA ARG A 76 -1.94 -17.49 -13.42
C ARG A 76 -2.57 -18.26 -12.28
N ARG A 77 -2.39 -19.58 -12.21
CA ARG A 77 -2.87 -20.39 -11.08
C ARG A 77 -2.22 -19.96 -9.77
N ARG A 78 -0.90 -19.76 -9.76
CA ARG A 78 -0.15 -19.34 -8.57
C ARG A 78 -0.53 -17.93 -8.10
N VAL A 79 -0.69 -16.98 -9.02
CA VAL A 79 -1.19 -15.64 -8.71
C VAL A 79 -2.59 -15.72 -8.08
N ARG A 80 -3.50 -16.52 -8.65
CA ARG A 80 -4.84 -16.72 -8.07
C ARG A 80 -4.78 -17.29 -6.67
N GLU A 81 -3.90 -18.25 -6.42
CA GLU A 81 -3.70 -18.83 -5.09
C GLU A 81 -3.29 -17.76 -4.07
N VAL A 82 -2.31 -16.91 -4.41
CA VAL A 82 -1.86 -15.80 -3.56
C VAL A 82 -2.98 -14.77 -3.35
N ILE A 83 -3.66 -14.34 -4.41
CA ILE A 83 -4.72 -13.31 -4.30
C ILE A 83 -5.94 -13.81 -3.52
N ARG A 84 -6.21 -15.13 -3.53
CA ARG A 84 -7.28 -15.75 -2.74
C ARG A 84 -6.92 -15.97 -1.27
N SER A 85 -5.64 -15.89 -0.90
CA SER A 85 -5.21 -16.07 0.48
C SER A 85 -5.78 -14.99 1.42
N ASN A 86 -5.82 -15.28 2.72
CA ASN A 86 -6.25 -14.29 3.70
C ASN A 86 -5.13 -13.24 3.92
N PRO A 87 -5.37 -11.94 3.65
CA PRO A 87 -4.35 -10.90 3.85
C PRO A 87 -4.00 -10.67 5.32
N ARG A 88 -4.72 -11.26 6.28
CA ARG A 88 -4.41 -11.16 7.72
C ARG A 88 -3.49 -12.26 8.24
N THR A 89 -3.32 -13.33 7.48
CA THR A 89 -2.49 -14.47 7.86
C THR A 89 -1.20 -14.50 7.05
N ARG A 90 -0.24 -15.31 7.50
CA ARG A 90 1.03 -15.55 6.82
C ARG A 90 1.27 -17.05 6.74
N ARG A 91 1.76 -17.52 5.60
CA ARG A 91 2.22 -18.90 5.46
C ARG A 91 3.63 -19.07 6.05
N PRO A 92 3.92 -20.22 6.70
CA PRO A 92 5.29 -20.67 6.95
C PRO A 92 6.14 -20.57 5.67
N ALA A 93 7.44 -20.28 5.80
CA ALA A 93 8.29 -19.90 4.66
C ALA A 93 8.35 -20.99 3.57
N ASP A 94 8.40 -22.25 3.97
CA ASP A 94 8.37 -23.46 3.13
C ASP A 94 7.03 -23.70 2.44
N ALA A 95 5.92 -23.34 3.10
CA ALA A 95 4.56 -23.46 2.58
C ALA A 95 4.12 -22.31 1.63
N ARG A 96 4.97 -21.29 1.45
CA ARG A 96 4.69 -20.18 0.51
C ARG A 96 4.70 -20.67 -0.93
N VAL A 97 3.78 -20.10 -1.71
CA VAL A 97 3.65 -20.35 -3.15
C VAL A 97 4.94 -19.92 -3.83
N LEU A 98 5.64 -20.87 -4.45
CA LEU A 98 6.89 -20.61 -5.15
C LEU A 98 6.60 -19.89 -6.48
N PHE A 99 7.40 -18.91 -6.85
CA PHE A 99 7.42 -18.28 -8.18
C PHE A 99 8.83 -18.43 -8.75
N PRO A 100 9.08 -19.47 -9.56
CA PRO A 100 10.40 -19.74 -10.11
C PRO A 100 10.74 -18.76 -11.26
N GLY A 101 12.01 -18.61 -11.62
CA GLY A 101 12.48 -17.76 -12.71
C GLY A 101 12.48 -16.25 -12.40
N PHE A 102 12.20 -15.84 -11.17
CA PHE A 102 12.16 -14.45 -10.74
C PHE A 102 12.83 -14.29 -9.38
N ALA A 103 13.53 -13.17 -9.14
CA ALA A 103 14.18 -12.92 -7.86
C ALA A 103 13.22 -12.30 -6.83
N CYS A 104 12.21 -11.55 -7.27
CA CYS A 104 11.26 -10.88 -6.40
C CYS A 104 9.93 -10.52 -7.09
N LEU A 105 8.99 -9.93 -6.33
CA LEU A 105 7.69 -9.49 -6.86
C LEU A 105 7.86 -8.42 -7.93
N ARG A 106 8.82 -7.52 -7.74
CA ARG A 106 9.12 -6.44 -8.69
C ARG A 106 9.40 -7.00 -10.07
N ASP A 107 10.37 -7.91 -10.17
CA ASP A 107 10.79 -8.53 -11.44
C ASP A 107 9.66 -9.33 -12.06
N PHE A 108 8.96 -10.12 -11.24
CA PHE A 108 7.77 -10.86 -11.70
C PHE A 108 6.71 -9.92 -12.29
N SER A 109 6.46 -8.79 -11.63
CA SER A 109 5.45 -7.83 -12.04
C SER A 109 5.81 -7.04 -13.29
N GLN A 110 7.10 -6.84 -13.57
CA GLN A 110 7.56 -6.24 -14.82
C GLN A 110 7.24 -7.15 -16.02
N ARG A 111 7.45 -8.46 -15.87
CA ARG A 111 7.21 -9.43 -16.95
C ARG A 111 5.73 -9.76 -17.12
N TRP A 112 5.00 -9.89 -16.01
CA TRP A 112 3.63 -10.41 -15.95
C TRP A 112 2.60 -9.37 -15.52
N GLU A 113 2.85 -8.09 -15.80
CA GLU A 113 1.95 -6.97 -15.48
C GLU A 113 0.50 -7.23 -15.91
N ARG A 114 0.29 -7.62 -17.18
CA ARG A 114 -1.06 -7.89 -17.74
C ARG A 114 -1.80 -8.97 -16.95
N LEU A 115 -1.09 -10.01 -16.53
CA LEU A 115 -1.64 -11.10 -15.74
C LEU A 115 -2.01 -10.61 -14.34
N LEU A 116 -1.12 -9.90 -13.65
CA LEU A 116 -1.40 -9.34 -12.32
C LEU A 116 -2.58 -8.36 -12.35
N LYS A 117 -2.64 -7.48 -13.35
CA LYS A 117 -3.76 -6.54 -13.53
C LYS A 117 -5.09 -7.28 -13.72
N ALA A 118 -5.10 -8.38 -14.47
CA ALA A 118 -6.28 -9.20 -14.70
C ALA A 118 -6.73 -9.95 -13.42
N GLU A 119 -5.79 -10.44 -12.62
CA GLU A 119 -6.09 -11.31 -11.47
C GLU A 119 -6.27 -10.55 -10.13
N ALA A 120 -5.72 -9.34 -9.99
CA ALA A 120 -5.83 -8.55 -8.75
C ALA A 120 -7.28 -8.19 -8.39
N GLY A 121 -8.21 -8.26 -9.35
CA GLY A 121 -9.64 -8.03 -9.14
C GLY A 121 -10.09 -6.59 -9.36
N GLY A 122 -11.41 -6.37 -9.38
CA GLY A 122 -12.06 -5.10 -9.75
C GLY A 122 -11.88 -3.95 -8.75
N ALA A 123 -11.95 -2.71 -9.25
CA ALA A 123 -11.86 -1.47 -8.46
C ALA A 123 -12.90 -1.34 -7.34
N TRP A 124 -14.02 -2.09 -7.43
CA TRP A 124 -15.13 -2.00 -6.47
C TRP A 124 -14.76 -2.47 -5.05
N ARG A 125 -13.70 -3.29 -4.90
CA ARG A 125 -13.17 -3.69 -3.57
C ARG A 125 -12.48 -2.55 -2.81
N SER A 126 -12.14 -1.44 -3.49
CA SER A 126 -11.63 -0.22 -2.87
C SER A 126 -12.72 0.58 -2.14
N TYR A 127 -13.97 0.51 -2.63
CA TYR A 127 -15.09 1.31 -2.10
C TYR A 127 -15.90 0.60 -1.00
N LEU A 128 -15.93 -0.73 -1.00
CA LEU A 128 -16.71 -1.56 -0.06
C LEU A 128 -15.84 -2.23 1.01
N GLN A 129 -14.80 -1.55 1.50
CA GLN A 129 -14.15 -2.03 2.72
C GLN A 129 -15.11 -1.84 3.89
N ARG A 130 -15.38 -2.94 4.61
CA ARG A 130 -16.08 -2.91 5.91
C ARG A 130 -15.53 -1.81 6.84
N GLY A 131 -14.28 -1.37 6.69
CA GLY A 131 -13.67 -0.26 7.43
C GLY A 131 -14.32 1.13 7.28
N HIS A 132 -15.23 1.36 6.33
CA HIS A 132 -15.96 2.63 6.24
C HIS A 132 -16.83 2.92 7.47
N TRP A 133 -17.24 1.92 8.27
CA TRP A 133 -17.95 2.18 9.54
C TRP A 133 -17.11 3.02 10.51
N ARG A 134 -15.76 2.90 10.47
CA ARG A 134 -14.87 3.70 11.32
C ARG A 134 -14.82 5.17 10.91
N MET A 135 -15.23 5.53 9.69
CA MET A 135 -15.33 6.94 9.26
C MET A 135 -16.57 7.64 9.81
N ILE A 136 -17.49 6.91 10.44
CA ILE A 136 -18.67 7.47 11.12
C ILE A 136 -18.28 8.02 12.52
N PHE A 137 -17.19 7.52 13.11
CA PHE A 137 -16.67 8.00 14.39
C PHE A 137 -15.45 8.90 14.19
N PRO A 138 -15.37 10.06 14.88
CA PRO A 138 -14.22 10.94 14.78
C PRO A 138 -12.94 10.24 15.27
N PHE A 139 -11.88 10.34 14.47
CA PHE A 139 -10.55 9.83 14.85
C PHE A 139 -9.93 10.78 15.89
N SER A 140 -9.78 10.29 17.12
CA SER A 140 -9.14 11.07 18.19
C SER A 140 -7.62 11.11 18.01
N ARG A 141 -7.00 12.19 18.50
CA ARG A 141 -5.54 12.35 18.52
C ARG A 141 -4.84 11.23 19.30
N THR A 142 -5.41 10.83 20.44
CA THR A 142 -4.94 9.68 21.21
C THR A 142 -5.05 8.37 20.41
N GLY A 143 -6.11 8.22 19.61
CA GLY A 143 -6.26 7.08 18.70
C GLY A 143 -5.16 7.03 17.63
N GLN A 144 -4.84 8.17 17.02
CA GLN A 144 -3.76 8.28 16.04
C GLN A 144 -2.38 8.00 16.66
N ALA A 145 -2.13 8.41 17.90
CA ALA A 145 -0.90 8.06 18.62
C ALA A 145 -0.77 6.54 18.85
N LYS A 146 -1.83 5.89 19.35
CA LYS A 146 -1.86 4.43 19.50
C LYS A 146 -1.68 3.71 18.17
N GLU A 147 -2.23 4.27 17.09
CA GLU A 147 -2.07 3.72 15.76
C GLU A 147 -0.62 3.84 15.28
N ALA A 148 0.02 4.99 15.46
CA ALA A 148 1.44 5.17 15.11
C ALA A 148 2.34 4.14 15.81
N GLU A 149 2.12 3.90 17.11
CA GLU A 149 2.85 2.87 17.86
C GLU A 149 2.61 1.45 17.32
N ARG A 150 1.39 1.14 16.89
CA ARG A 150 1.06 -0.17 16.27
C ARG A 150 1.78 -0.32 14.93
N LEU A 151 1.74 0.72 14.09
CA LEU A 151 2.39 0.72 12.78
C LEU A 151 3.91 0.55 12.93
N VAL A 152 4.54 1.26 13.87
CA VAL A 152 5.97 1.11 14.21
C VAL A 152 6.28 -0.35 14.54
N ARG A 153 5.55 -0.96 15.48
CA ARG A 153 5.77 -2.35 15.88
C ARG A 153 5.63 -3.31 14.70
N ALA A 154 4.59 -3.14 13.88
CA ALA A 154 4.34 -4.02 12.74
C ALA A 154 5.39 -3.88 11.62
N VAL A 155 5.89 -2.67 11.39
CA VAL A 155 6.98 -2.45 10.41
C VAL A 155 8.28 -3.07 10.92
N HIS A 156 8.63 -2.89 12.20
CA HIS A 156 9.83 -3.47 12.80
C HIS A 156 9.80 -5.01 12.86
N THR A 157 8.61 -5.63 12.90
CA THR A 157 8.48 -7.08 12.74
C THR A 157 8.52 -7.55 11.28
N GLY A 158 8.74 -6.65 10.31
CA GLY A 158 8.84 -7.00 8.89
C GLY A 158 7.51 -7.31 8.21
N GLU A 159 6.39 -6.83 8.74
CA GLU A 159 5.09 -6.92 8.07
C GLU A 159 4.95 -5.90 6.92
N ALA A 160 4.32 -6.31 5.82
CA ALA A 160 3.88 -5.39 4.78
C ALA A 160 2.57 -4.73 5.23
N VAL A 161 2.67 -3.64 5.98
CA VAL A 161 1.53 -2.98 6.63
C VAL A 161 0.77 -2.13 5.63
N VAL A 162 -0.51 -2.42 5.40
CA VAL A 162 -1.37 -1.62 4.52
C VAL A 162 -2.07 -0.54 5.34
N ALA A 163 -1.61 0.70 5.18
CA ALA A 163 -2.14 1.87 5.83
C ALA A 163 -3.17 2.56 4.92
N HIS A 164 -4.38 2.77 5.42
CA HIS A 164 -5.36 3.65 4.79
C HIS A 164 -5.09 5.08 5.27
N VAL A 165 -4.78 5.97 4.32
CA VAL A 165 -4.59 7.40 4.54
C VAL A 165 -5.76 8.20 3.95
N PHE A 166 -6.34 9.11 4.73
CA PHE A 166 -7.49 9.89 4.30
C PHE A 166 -7.61 11.21 5.05
N THR A 167 -8.33 12.16 4.47
CA THR A 167 -8.71 13.42 5.14
C THR A 167 -10.18 13.36 5.57
N PHE A 168 -10.51 13.83 6.76
CA PHE A 168 -11.91 13.91 7.24
C PHE A 168 -12.17 15.32 7.80
N PRO A 169 -13.37 15.91 7.58
CA PRO A 169 -14.55 15.36 6.91
C PRO A 169 -14.57 15.49 5.38
N ALA A 170 -13.69 16.31 4.79
CA ALA A 170 -13.76 16.65 3.36
C ALA A 170 -13.43 15.50 2.39
N LEU A 171 -12.83 14.38 2.85
CA LEU A 171 -12.46 13.21 2.04
C LEU A 171 -11.70 13.52 0.74
N THR A 172 -10.92 14.60 0.74
CA THR A 172 -10.01 15.01 -0.35
C THR A 172 -8.89 14.01 -0.64
N LEU A 173 -8.59 13.13 0.32
CA LEU A 173 -7.70 11.98 0.17
C LEU A 173 -8.43 10.73 0.66
N ASN A 174 -8.34 9.64 -0.10
CA ASN A 174 -8.77 8.29 0.27
C ASN A 174 -7.88 7.30 -0.49
N HIS A 175 -6.81 6.84 0.17
CA HIS A 175 -5.75 6.10 -0.49
C HIS A 175 -5.11 5.04 0.41
N ALA A 176 -4.45 4.05 -0.20
CA ALA A 176 -3.76 2.98 0.51
C ALA A 176 -2.26 3.02 0.20
N LEU A 177 -1.46 3.00 1.26
CA LEU A 177 0.00 2.90 1.21
C LEU A 177 0.46 1.59 1.85
N VAL A 178 1.62 1.08 1.45
CA VAL A 178 2.26 -0.07 2.12
C VAL A 178 3.53 0.42 2.82
N LEU A 179 3.56 0.39 4.15
CA LEU A 179 4.69 0.86 4.93
C LEU A 179 5.85 -0.14 4.83
N ALA A 180 7.06 0.38 4.58
CA ALA A 180 8.26 -0.42 4.37
C ALA A 180 9.25 -0.29 5.53
N THR A 181 9.55 0.93 5.96
CA THR A 181 10.49 1.21 7.05
C THR A 181 9.89 2.25 8.00
N ALA A 182 10.39 2.27 9.22
CA ALA A 182 10.02 3.26 10.23
C ALA A 182 11.28 3.78 10.91
N THR A 183 11.49 5.09 10.86
CA THR A 183 12.57 5.78 11.56
C THR A 183 11.96 6.63 12.67
N GLU A 184 12.46 6.46 13.89
CA GLU A 184 11.93 7.12 15.07
C GLU A 184 12.92 8.15 15.62
N THR A 185 12.37 9.28 16.05
CA THR A 185 13.05 10.30 16.85
C THR A 185 12.15 10.65 18.04
N PRO A 186 12.68 11.34 19.06
CA PRO A 186 11.85 11.82 20.18
C PRO A 186 10.67 12.70 19.74
N ALA A 187 10.80 13.45 18.63
CA ALA A 187 9.77 14.37 18.15
C ALA A 187 8.80 13.75 17.12
N ARG A 188 9.27 12.80 16.29
CA ARG A 188 8.49 12.27 15.16
C ARG A 188 8.83 10.84 14.81
N VAL A 189 7.90 10.19 14.10
CA VAL A 189 8.12 8.93 13.37
C VAL A 189 7.96 9.20 11.88
N THR A 190 8.90 8.73 11.07
CA THR A 190 8.79 8.78 9.60
C THR A 190 8.74 7.37 9.06
N PHE A 191 7.64 7.07 8.34
CA PHE A 191 7.46 5.83 7.62
C PHE A 191 7.76 6.06 6.15
N GLU A 192 8.66 5.27 5.57
CA GLU A 192 8.76 5.19 4.11
C GLU A 192 7.72 4.20 3.62
N ALA A 193 6.93 4.60 2.64
CA ALA A 193 5.84 3.79 2.14
C ALA A 193 5.90 3.64 0.62
N TYR A 194 5.59 2.43 0.15
CA TYR A 194 5.25 2.18 -1.24
C TYR A 194 3.87 2.78 -1.54
N ASP A 195 3.82 3.61 -2.57
CA ASP A 195 2.59 4.17 -3.12
C ASP A 195 2.23 3.42 -4.42
N PRO A 196 1.08 2.72 -4.49
CA PRO A 196 0.63 2.10 -5.72
C PRO A 196 0.47 3.05 -6.91
N ASN A 197 0.31 4.36 -6.69
CA ASN A 197 0.21 5.35 -7.76
C ASN A 197 1.59 5.77 -8.30
N GLN A 198 2.65 5.63 -7.50
CA GLN A 198 4.01 6.02 -7.84
C GLN A 198 4.97 4.85 -7.49
N PRO A 199 4.93 3.73 -8.24
CA PRO A 199 5.59 2.49 -7.84
C PRO A 199 7.13 2.56 -7.83
N ASN A 200 7.71 3.58 -8.46
CA ASN A 200 9.16 3.73 -8.60
C ASN A 200 9.79 4.52 -7.45
N THR A 201 8.99 5.17 -6.61
CA THR A 201 9.44 6.00 -5.51
C THR A 201 8.76 5.56 -4.21
N THR A 202 9.27 6.05 -3.09
CA THR A 202 8.61 5.96 -1.80
C THR A 202 8.03 7.32 -1.42
N VAL A 203 7.02 7.32 -0.56
CA VAL A 203 6.46 8.52 0.06
C VAL A 203 6.70 8.47 1.56
N ALA A 204 7.09 9.61 2.14
CA ALA A 204 7.33 9.74 3.57
C ALA A 204 6.03 10.11 4.31
N LEU A 205 5.42 9.15 4.99
CA LEU A 205 4.33 9.38 5.93
C LEU A 205 4.92 9.75 7.29
N THR A 206 4.63 10.94 7.81
CA THR A 206 5.20 11.41 9.08
C THR A 206 4.14 11.46 10.17
N PHE A 207 4.48 11.01 11.36
CA PHE A 207 3.69 11.19 12.58
C PHE A 207 4.43 12.13 13.54
N ASP A 208 3.81 13.26 13.86
CA ASP A 208 4.27 14.22 14.86
C ASP A 208 3.76 13.79 16.24
N ARG A 209 4.67 13.56 17.20
CA ARG A 209 4.33 13.02 18.52
C ARG A 209 3.67 14.06 19.42
N ASP A 210 4.05 15.33 19.30
CA ASP A 210 3.50 16.43 20.10
C ASP A 210 2.05 16.73 19.67
N ARG A 211 1.84 16.82 18.34
CA ARG A 211 0.52 17.07 17.74
C ARG A 211 -0.34 15.82 17.66
N ARG A 212 0.25 14.63 17.86
CA ARG A 212 -0.37 13.32 17.68
C ARG A 212 -1.12 13.22 16.34
N GLN A 213 -0.43 13.60 15.28
CA GLN A 213 -1.03 13.81 13.96
C GLN A 213 -0.13 13.27 12.86
N PHE A 214 -0.75 12.59 11.89
CA PHE A 214 -0.08 12.21 10.67
C PHE A 214 -0.14 13.32 9.63
N THR A 215 0.92 13.43 8.84
CA THR A 215 1.03 14.33 7.70
C THR A 215 1.59 13.59 6.50
N LEU A 216 1.03 13.86 5.32
CA LEU A 216 1.55 13.41 4.04
C LEU A 216 2.08 14.62 3.26
N PRO A 217 3.25 14.54 2.62
CA PRO A 217 3.72 15.59 1.73
C PRO A 217 2.81 15.71 0.49
N PRO A 218 2.94 16.79 -0.29
CA PRO A 218 2.28 16.90 -1.57
C PRO A 218 2.68 15.76 -2.51
N VAL A 219 1.69 15.17 -3.16
CA VAL A 219 1.81 14.14 -4.20
C VAL A 219 0.83 14.48 -5.33
N ASP A 220 0.93 13.82 -6.49
CA ASP A 220 0.13 14.17 -7.67
C ASP A 220 -1.39 14.20 -7.43
N TYR A 221 -1.86 13.43 -6.45
CA TYR A 221 -3.26 13.27 -6.11
C TYR A 221 -3.65 13.91 -4.76
N PHE A 222 -2.75 14.63 -4.09
CA PHE A 222 -3.00 15.27 -2.80
C PHE A 222 -2.07 16.47 -2.57
N ILE A 223 -2.63 17.63 -2.21
CA ILE A 223 -1.86 18.88 -2.02
C ILE A 223 -0.96 18.90 -0.77
N GLY A 224 -0.91 17.81 -0.01
CA GLY A 224 -0.16 17.68 1.22
C GLY A 224 -0.91 18.25 2.44
N GLY A 225 -0.51 17.78 3.62
CA GLY A 225 -1.04 18.26 4.90
C GLY A 225 -1.48 17.15 5.86
N PRO A 226 -2.27 17.50 6.88
CA PRO A 226 -2.69 16.57 7.91
C PRO A 226 -3.70 15.54 7.41
N ILE A 227 -3.54 14.31 7.86
CA ILE A 227 -4.37 13.16 7.48
C ILE A 227 -4.67 12.29 8.71
N ASN A 228 -5.63 11.39 8.56
CA ASN A 228 -5.87 10.29 9.47
C ASN A 228 -5.38 8.98 8.85
N VAL A 229 -4.92 8.07 9.70
CA VAL A 229 -4.35 6.78 9.30
C VAL A 229 -4.95 5.66 10.14
N TYR A 230 -5.17 4.50 9.52
CA TYR A 230 -5.34 3.22 10.22
C TYR A 230 -4.88 2.03 9.36
N GLU A 231 -4.48 0.93 10.00
CA GLU A 231 -4.16 -0.33 9.34
C GLU A 231 -5.42 -1.05 8.87
N VAL A 232 -5.47 -1.40 7.58
CA VAL A 232 -6.63 -2.04 6.94
C VAL A 232 -6.85 -3.48 7.41
N TYR A 233 -5.76 -4.22 7.62
CA TYR A 233 -5.77 -5.66 7.84
C TYR A 233 -5.36 -6.06 9.27
N ALA A 234 -5.45 -5.12 10.22
CA ALA A 234 -5.26 -5.43 11.63
C ALA A 234 -6.19 -6.59 12.07
N GLY A 235 -5.65 -7.53 12.85
CA GLY A 235 -6.43 -8.52 13.58
C GLY A 235 -7.14 -7.88 14.77
N PHE A 236 -8.33 -8.37 15.13
CA PHE A 236 -9.02 -7.93 16.35
C PHE A 236 -8.34 -8.38 17.65
N LEU A 237 -7.46 -9.39 17.57
CA LEU A 237 -6.66 -9.92 18.66
C LEU A 237 -5.22 -10.05 18.16
N ARG A 238 -4.39 -9.05 18.47
CA ARG A 238 -2.93 -9.07 18.38
C ARG A 238 -2.38 -8.24 19.52
#